data_AF-A0A1C5ZE97-F1
#
_entry.id   AF-A0A1C5ZE97-F1
#
_cell.length_a   1.000
_cell.length_b   1.000
_cell.length_c   1.000
_cell.angle_alpha   90.00
_cell.angle_beta   90.00
_cell.angle_gamma   90.00
#
_symmetry.space_group_name_H-M   'P 1'
#
loop_
_entity.id
_entity.type
_entity.pdbx_description
1 polymer ?
#
loop_
_entity_poly.entity_id
_entity_poly.type
_entity_poly.pdbx_seq_one_letter_code
_entity_poly.pdbx_strand_id
1 'polypeptide(L)'
;MKIKVRREAVRCTNCGKINEFYYLSDFSYGERLVLFHNGMSYAYINLLKDDVYNDFIDKVKSILNLHQKEFSEEKLQNIINHIFGMTCDRIQESEIDFAMNHKKCIYCAADDFEDLMAEPEKIICVEMPNVTHHAWKTLNDAKKVQQIEKALMENKVI
;
A
#
# COMPACT_ATOMS: atom_id res chain seq x y z
N MET A 1 9.98 -6.76 11.16
CA MET A 1 11.03 -7.07 10.15
C MET A 1 11.92 -5.84 10.08
N LYS A 2 13.26 -6.00 10.13
CA LYS A 2 14.18 -4.86 10.01
C LYS A 2 14.44 -4.52 8.57
N ILE A 3 14.17 -3.29 8.18
CA ILE A 3 14.36 -2.79 6.82
C ILE A 3 15.19 -1.52 6.86
N LYS A 4 16.11 -1.39 5.91
CA LYS A 4 16.96 -0.23 5.74
C LYS A 4 16.22 0.81 4.91
N VAL A 5 16.00 2.00 5.46
CA VAL A 5 15.23 3.08 4.84
C VAL A 5 15.98 4.41 4.93
N ARG A 6 15.72 5.31 3.98
CA ARG A 6 16.03 6.73 4.14
C ARG A 6 14.96 7.35 5.04
N ARG A 7 15.41 8.03 6.10
CA ARG A 7 14.58 8.81 7.02
C ARG A 7 14.70 10.28 6.66
N GLU A 8 13.57 10.92 6.43
CA GLU A 8 13.39 12.37 6.41
C GLU A 8 12.65 12.79 7.68
N ALA A 9 13.18 13.77 8.40
CA ALA A 9 12.55 14.31 9.60
C ALA A 9 12.04 15.72 9.30
N VAL A 10 10.72 15.92 9.35
CA VAL A 10 10.06 17.19 9.03
C VAL A 10 9.20 17.64 10.19
N ARG A 11 9.02 18.94 10.38
CA ARG A 11 8.12 19.46 11.42
C ARG A 11 6.71 19.61 10.85
N CYS A 12 5.71 19.10 11.56
CA CYS A 12 4.31 19.35 11.20
C CYS A 12 3.94 20.81 11.53
N THR A 13 3.39 21.54 10.56
CA THR A 13 3.00 22.95 10.74
C THR A 13 1.85 23.10 11.74
N ASN A 14 0.96 22.11 11.81
CA ASN A 14 -0.22 22.14 12.68
C ASN A 14 0.10 21.88 14.16
N CYS A 15 0.94 20.88 14.48
CA CYS A 15 1.23 20.50 15.87
C CYS A 15 2.66 20.77 16.35
N GLY A 16 3.55 21.23 15.46
CA GLY A 16 4.95 21.57 15.76
C GLY A 16 5.86 20.39 16.09
N LYS A 17 5.35 19.16 16.11
CA LYS A 17 6.13 17.94 16.39
C LYS A 17 6.91 17.48 15.15
N ILE A 18 8.05 16.86 15.39
CA ILE A 18 8.86 16.24 14.34
C ILE A 18 8.21 14.91 13.95
N ASN A 19 7.87 14.81 12.67
CA ASN A 19 7.37 13.61 12.02
C ASN A 19 8.47 12.97 11.16
N GLU A 20 8.45 11.66 11.05
CA GLU A 20 9.43 10.92 10.28
C GLU A 20 8.76 10.27 9.07
N PHE A 21 9.38 10.46 7.91
CA PHE A 21 9.00 9.79 6.69
C PHE A 21 10.08 8.80 6.26
N TYR A 22 9.65 7.64 5.79
CA TYR A 22 10.53 6.57 5.36
C TYR A 22 10.38 6.32 3.87
N TYR A 23 11.53 6.09 3.24
CA TYR A 23 11.64 5.79 1.81
C TYR A 23 12.57 4.61 1.62
N LEU A 24 12.21 3.71 0.72
CA LEU A 24 13.12 2.67 0.26
C LEU A 24 14.17 3.26 -0.67
N SER A 25 15.20 2.47 -0.96
CA SER A 25 16.18 2.85 -1.98
C SER A 25 15.54 2.85 -3.36
N ASP A 26 15.98 3.73 -4.25
CA ASP A 26 15.57 3.71 -5.66
C ASP A 26 15.92 2.39 -6.38
N PHE A 27 16.83 1.58 -5.79
CA PHE A 27 17.21 0.25 -6.29
C PHE A 27 16.37 -0.90 -5.70
N SER A 28 15.41 -0.61 -4.82
CA SER A 28 14.53 -1.59 -4.18
C SER A 28 13.37 -2.02 -5.10
N TYR A 29 13.71 -2.60 -6.26
CA TYR A 29 12.71 -3.00 -7.26
C TYR A 29 11.75 -4.06 -6.71
N GLY A 30 10.45 -3.80 -6.89
CA GLY A 30 9.39 -4.70 -6.41
C GLY A 30 9.06 -4.58 -4.92
N GLU A 31 9.86 -3.86 -4.15
CA GLU A 31 9.59 -3.58 -2.75
C GLU A 31 8.79 -2.29 -2.63
N ARG A 32 7.84 -2.25 -1.69
CA ARG A 32 7.05 -1.05 -1.41
C ARG A 32 6.88 -0.85 0.09
N LEU A 33 6.85 0.43 0.48
CA LEU A 33 6.27 0.84 1.75
C LEU A 33 4.84 1.30 1.46
N VAL A 34 3.88 0.57 2.00
CA VAL A 34 2.46 0.86 1.89
C VAL A 34 1.97 1.51 3.16
N LEU A 35 0.96 2.36 3.03
CA LEU A 35 0.44 3.11 4.16
C LEU A 35 -0.75 2.36 4.78
N PHE A 36 -0.86 2.43 6.10
CA PHE A 36 -2.03 1.99 6.83
C PHE A 36 -2.35 3.00 7.93
N HIS A 37 -3.46 2.80 8.63
CA HIS A 37 -3.93 3.72 9.67
C HIS A 37 -4.10 5.15 9.12
N ASN A 38 -4.75 5.26 7.96
CA ASN A 38 -5.03 6.54 7.28
C ASN A 38 -3.77 7.37 6.97
N GLY A 39 -2.66 6.74 6.60
CA GLY A 39 -1.45 7.43 6.16
C GLY A 39 -0.47 7.76 7.28
N MET A 40 -0.74 7.34 8.52
CA MET A 40 0.11 7.60 9.69
C MET A 40 1.14 6.49 9.95
N SER A 41 1.04 5.35 9.28
CA SER A 41 1.95 4.22 9.54
C SER A 41 2.28 3.46 8.26
N TYR A 42 3.38 2.72 8.32
CA TYR A 42 3.97 2.05 7.17
C TYR A 42 4.08 0.55 7.39
N ALA A 43 3.68 -0.22 6.38
CA ALA A 43 3.98 -1.64 6.29
C ALA A 43 4.84 -1.89 5.06
N TYR A 44 5.60 -2.98 5.09
CA TYR A 44 6.46 -3.39 3.98
C TYR A 44 5.87 -4.57 3.23
N ILE A 45 6.05 -4.56 1.91
CA ILE A 45 5.73 -5.69 1.04
C ILE A 45 6.77 -5.81 -0.08
N ASN A 46 7.06 -7.03 -0.49
CA ASN A 46 7.84 -7.33 -1.69
C ASN A 46 6.94 -8.01 -2.72
N LEU A 47 6.44 -7.25 -3.70
CA LEU A 47 5.51 -7.70 -4.72
C LEU A 47 6.12 -8.74 -5.69
N LEU A 48 7.46 -8.79 -5.82
CA LEU A 48 8.13 -9.82 -6.63
C LEU A 48 8.15 -11.18 -5.94
N LYS A 49 8.15 -11.19 -4.61
CA LYS A 49 8.12 -12.41 -3.79
C LYS A 49 6.72 -12.77 -3.31
N ASP A 50 5.74 -11.91 -3.59
CA ASP A 50 4.36 -12.11 -3.17
C ASP A 50 3.64 -13.04 -4.15
N ASP A 51 3.29 -14.23 -3.66
CA ASP A 51 2.60 -15.25 -4.44
C ASP A 51 1.14 -14.86 -4.73
N VAL A 52 0.54 -14.03 -3.89
CA VAL A 52 -0.85 -13.58 -4.02
C VAL A 52 -0.98 -12.49 -5.07
N TYR A 53 0.00 -11.62 -5.22
CA TYR A 53 -0.03 -10.49 -6.14
C TYR A 53 -0.23 -10.94 -7.59
N ASN A 54 0.58 -11.90 -8.05
CA ASN A 54 0.45 -12.41 -9.43
C ASN A 54 -0.87 -13.16 -9.64
N ASP A 55 -1.25 -14.06 -8.71
CA ASP A 55 -2.54 -14.77 -8.75
C ASP A 55 -3.73 -13.79 -8.80
N PHE A 56 -3.65 -12.71 -8.03
CA PHE A 56 -4.67 -11.68 -8.00
C PHE A 56 -4.78 -10.93 -9.33
N ILE A 57 -3.65 -10.51 -9.92
CA ILE A 57 -3.63 -9.82 -11.21
C ILE A 57 -4.26 -10.69 -12.30
N ASP A 58 -3.91 -11.98 -12.35
CA ASP A 58 -4.42 -12.90 -13.34
C ASP A 58 -5.94 -13.09 -13.21
N LYS A 59 -6.46 -13.16 -11.97
CA LYS A 59 -7.90 -13.21 -11.70
C LYS A 59 -8.60 -11.92 -12.11
N VAL A 60 -8.05 -10.76 -11.80
CA VAL A 60 -8.60 -9.45 -12.21
C VAL A 60 -8.64 -9.35 -13.74
N LYS A 61 -7.53 -9.67 -14.43
CA LYS A 61 -7.48 -9.69 -15.90
C LYS A 61 -8.55 -10.61 -16.50
N SER A 62 -8.72 -11.80 -15.93
CA SER A 62 -9.73 -12.77 -16.36
C SER A 62 -11.15 -12.20 -16.24
N ILE A 63 -11.49 -11.58 -15.12
CA ILE A 63 -12.81 -10.95 -14.90
C ILE A 63 -13.04 -9.79 -15.87
N LEU A 64 -12.05 -8.90 -16.04
CA LEU A 64 -12.18 -7.76 -16.95
C LEU A 64 -12.36 -8.19 -18.41
N ASN A 65 -11.67 -9.26 -18.83
CA ASN A 65 -11.83 -9.86 -20.16
C ASN A 65 -13.25 -10.43 -20.38
N LEU A 66 -13.86 -11.03 -19.36
CA LEU A 66 -15.25 -11.51 -19.43
C LEU A 66 -16.24 -10.35 -19.66
N HIS A 67 -15.95 -9.16 -19.14
CA HIS A 67 -16.74 -7.95 -19.34
C HIS A 67 -16.39 -7.17 -20.64
N GLN A 68 -15.54 -7.73 -21.51
CA GLN A 68 -15.12 -7.14 -22.80
C GLN A 68 -14.58 -5.70 -22.69
N LYS A 69 -13.94 -5.34 -21.58
CA LYS A 69 -13.35 -4.02 -21.40
C LYS A 69 -11.86 -4.05 -21.77
N GLU A 70 -11.49 -3.29 -22.79
CA GLU A 70 -10.08 -3.02 -23.09
C GLU A 70 -9.53 -1.95 -22.13
N PHE A 71 -8.40 -2.26 -21.50
CA PHE A 71 -7.67 -1.35 -20.63
C PHE A 71 -6.23 -1.22 -21.09
N SER A 72 -5.66 -0.02 -20.93
CA SER A 72 -4.21 0.13 -20.97
C SER A 72 -3.59 -0.50 -19.72
N GLU A 73 -2.32 -0.92 -19.82
CA GLU A 73 -1.55 -1.44 -18.67
C GLU A 73 -1.53 -0.46 -17.49
N GLU A 74 -1.47 0.85 -17.77
CA GLU A 74 -1.53 1.89 -16.74
C GLU A 74 -2.87 1.89 -15.98
N LYS A 75 -4.00 1.80 -16.70
CA LYS A 75 -5.34 1.74 -16.08
C LYS A 75 -5.48 0.47 -15.24
N LEU A 76 -4.98 -0.65 -15.73
CA LEU A 76 -5.01 -1.91 -15.00
C LEU A 76 -4.20 -1.80 -13.69
N GLN A 77 -2.99 -1.24 -13.75
CA GLN A 77 -2.16 -1.05 -12.55
C GLN A 77 -2.82 -0.12 -11.54
N ASN A 78 -3.50 0.93 -11.99
CA ASN A 78 -4.27 1.81 -11.11
C ASN A 78 -5.42 1.05 -10.43
N ILE A 79 -6.18 0.25 -11.17
CA ILE A 79 -7.22 -0.60 -10.60
C ILE A 79 -6.62 -1.52 -9.54
N ILE A 80 -5.55 -2.26 -9.87
CA ILE A 80 -4.87 -3.18 -8.94
C ILE A 80 -4.44 -2.45 -7.67
N ASN A 81 -3.81 -1.27 -7.77
CA ASN A 81 -3.39 -0.50 -6.59
C ASN A 81 -4.59 -0.12 -5.69
N HIS A 82 -5.78 0.10 -6.25
CA HIS A 82 -6.97 0.42 -5.45
C HIS A 82 -7.61 -0.79 -4.78
N ILE A 83 -7.61 -1.95 -5.43
CA ILE A 83 -8.34 -3.12 -4.93
C ILE A 83 -7.45 -4.12 -4.18
N PHE A 84 -6.14 -4.17 -4.45
CA PHE A 84 -5.25 -5.21 -3.92
C PHE A 84 -5.20 -5.25 -2.38
N GLY A 85 -5.39 -4.10 -1.72
CA GLY A 85 -5.48 -4.00 -0.26
C GLY A 85 -6.50 -4.96 0.36
N MET A 86 -7.56 -5.33 -0.37
CA MET A 86 -8.58 -6.29 0.10
C MET A 86 -8.03 -7.70 0.36
N THR A 87 -6.92 -8.06 -0.28
CA THR A 87 -6.28 -9.36 -0.12
C THR A 87 -5.39 -9.43 1.12
N CYS A 88 -5.05 -8.26 1.68
CA CYS A 88 -4.11 -8.13 2.79
C CYS A 88 -4.83 -8.35 4.13
N ASP A 89 -4.14 -8.96 5.08
CA ASP A 89 -4.59 -9.00 6.46
C ASP A 89 -4.46 -7.61 7.09
N ARG A 90 -5.37 -7.29 8.02
CA ARG A 90 -5.34 -6.02 8.74
C ARG A 90 -4.14 -5.96 9.69
N ILE A 91 -3.49 -4.80 9.74
CA ILE A 91 -2.40 -4.51 10.68
C ILE A 91 -2.95 -3.53 11.70
N GLN A 92 -2.92 -3.91 12.99
CA GLN A 92 -3.49 -3.10 14.08
C GLN A 92 -4.94 -2.66 13.76
N GLU A 93 -5.76 -3.61 13.32
CA GLU A 93 -7.17 -3.41 12.93
C GLU A 93 -7.39 -2.47 11.73
N SER A 94 -6.33 -1.93 11.14
CA SER A 94 -6.38 -1.01 10.01
C SER A 94 -6.18 -1.74 8.68
N GLU A 95 -6.89 -1.28 7.66
CA GLU A 95 -6.71 -1.73 6.28
C GLU A 95 -5.45 -1.11 5.67
N ILE A 96 -4.90 -1.81 4.68
CA ILE A 96 -3.68 -1.42 3.99
C ILE A 96 -4.07 -0.75 2.68
N ASP A 97 -3.53 0.45 2.45
CA ASP A 97 -3.81 1.25 1.27
C ASP A 97 -2.56 1.34 0.39
N PHE A 98 -2.70 0.82 -0.82
CA PHE A 98 -1.66 0.82 -1.86
C PHE A 98 -1.77 2.03 -2.81
N ALA A 99 -2.90 2.74 -2.79
CA ALA A 99 -3.15 3.94 -3.58
C ALA A 99 -2.84 5.22 -2.79
N MET A 100 -2.83 5.16 -1.46
CA MET A 100 -2.51 6.31 -0.62
C MET A 100 -1.05 6.71 -0.76
N ASN A 101 -0.85 7.95 -1.19
CA ASN A 101 0.45 8.62 -1.28
C ASN A 101 0.61 9.76 -0.25
N HIS A 102 -0.48 10.24 0.34
CA HIS A 102 -0.48 11.31 1.32
C HIS A 102 -0.13 10.78 2.71
N LYS A 103 1.12 11.01 3.12
CA LYS A 103 1.62 10.69 4.46
C LYS A 103 1.08 11.72 5.44
N LYS A 104 0.62 11.27 6.61
CA LYS A 104 0.05 12.13 7.64
C LYS A 104 0.91 12.15 8.90
N CYS A 105 0.77 13.22 9.67
CA CYS A 105 1.45 13.38 10.93
C CYS A 105 0.94 12.34 11.93
N ILE A 106 1.83 11.56 12.52
CA ILE A 106 1.47 10.48 13.46
C ILE A 106 0.83 10.98 14.76
N TYR A 107 0.88 12.29 15.01
CA TYR A 107 0.38 12.90 16.25
C TYR A 107 -0.94 13.64 16.11
N CYS A 108 -1.26 14.17 14.92
CA CYS A 108 -2.46 14.99 14.71
C CYS A 108 -3.19 14.72 13.39
N ALA A 109 -2.70 13.76 12.58
CA ALA A 109 -3.24 13.41 11.28
C ALA A 109 -3.31 14.54 10.24
N ALA A 110 -2.66 15.69 10.49
CA ALA A 110 -2.47 16.72 9.45
C ALA A 110 -1.47 16.24 8.40
N ASP A 111 -1.58 16.77 7.19
CA ASP A 111 -0.74 16.48 6.02
C ASP A 111 0.15 17.67 5.62
N ASP A 112 0.17 18.73 6.43
CA ASP A 112 0.98 19.92 6.21
C ASP A 112 2.26 19.91 7.07
N PHE A 113 3.40 20.14 6.41
CA PHE A 113 4.74 20.02 6.95
C PHE A 113 5.64 21.15 6.45
N GLU A 114 6.61 21.55 7.26
CA GLU A 114 7.61 22.53 6.85
C GLU A 114 8.45 22.01 5.68
N ASP A 115 8.76 22.90 4.73
CA ASP A 115 9.62 22.59 3.57
C ASP A 115 11.06 22.23 3.97
N LEU A 116 11.53 22.79 5.09
CA LEU A 116 12.87 22.54 5.61
C LEU A 116 12.86 21.33 6.54
N MET A 117 13.77 20.40 6.29
CA MET A 117 13.97 19.27 7.19
C MET A 117 14.43 19.74 8.58
N ALA A 118 13.82 19.16 9.61
CA ALA A 118 14.19 19.39 11.01
C ALA A 118 15.55 18.75 11.36
N GLU A 119 15.94 17.70 10.64
CA GLU A 119 17.25 17.06 10.75
C GLU A 119 17.77 16.65 9.37
N PRO A 120 19.10 16.50 9.19
CA PRO A 120 19.66 15.92 7.97
C PRO A 120 19.12 14.50 7.73
N GLU A 121 18.94 14.16 6.45
CA GLU A 121 18.56 12.81 6.03
C GLU A 121 19.56 11.77 6.53
N LYS A 122 19.03 10.61 6.95
CA LYS A 122 19.85 9.50 7.44
C LYS A 122 19.33 8.19 6.89
N ILE A 123 20.25 7.26 6.67
CA ILE A 123 19.89 5.88 6.38
C ILE A 123 19.87 5.12 7.71
N ILE A 124 18.72 4.54 8.05
CA ILE A 124 18.51 3.83 9.31
C ILE A 124 17.87 2.47 9.07
N CYS A 125 17.94 1.59 10.07
CA CYS A 125 17.19 0.33 10.09
C CYS A 125 15.99 0.48 11.02
N VAL A 126 14.79 0.29 10.50
CA VAL A 126 13.52 0.39 11.24
C VAL A 126 12.84 -0.97 11.30
N GLU A 127 12.19 -1.26 12.42
CA GLU A 127 11.27 -2.40 12.52
C GLU A 127 9.92 -2.00 11.94
N MET A 128 9.47 -2.77 10.94
CA MET A 128 8.18 -2.53 10.29
C MET A 128 7.37 -3.84 10.21
N PRO A 129 6.04 -3.75 10.27
CA PRO A 129 5.19 -4.90 9.98
C PRO A 129 5.31 -5.26 8.49
N ASN A 130 5.27 -6.56 8.22
CA ASN A 130 5.22 -7.09 6.86
C ASN A 130 3.75 -7.33 6.49
N VAL A 131 3.38 -7.03 5.25
CA VAL A 131 2.05 -7.39 4.72
C VAL A 131 1.92 -8.90 4.63
N THR A 132 0.76 -9.43 5.02
CA THR A 132 0.42 -10.84 4.94
C THR A 132 -0.95 -11.04 4.29
N HIS A 133 -1.23 -12.27 3.84
CA HIS A 133 -2.43 -12.63 3.08
C HIS A 133 -3.10 -13.91 3.61
N HIS A 134 -3.00 -14.17 4.91
CA HIS A 134 -3.45 -15.40 5.55
C HIS A 134 -4.94 -15.65 5.32
N ALA A 135 -5.79 -14.64 5.55
CA ALA A 135 -7.22 -14.78 5.33
C ALA A 135 -7.54 -15.06 3.86
N TRP A 136 -6.94 -14.31 2.93
CA TRP A 136 -7.12 -14.50 1.49
C TRP A 136 -6.74 -15.90 1.02
N LYS A 137 -5.62 -16.43 1.53
CA LYS A 137 -5.13 -17.78 1.20
C LYS A 137 -6.06 -18.90 1.64
N THR A 138 -6.92 -18.67 2.63
CA THR A 138 -7.93 -19.66 3.08
C THR A 138 -9.19 -19.68 2.21
N LEU A 139 -9.40 -18.68 1.35
CA LEU A 139 -10.56 -18.61 0.46
C LEU A 139 -10.39 -19.57 -0.72
N ASN A 140 -11.50 -20.19 -1.12
CA ASN A 140 -11.56 -20.92 -2.38
C ASN A 140 -11.67 -19.95 -3.56
N ASP A 141 -11.38 -20.43 -4.76
CA ASP A 141 -11.34 -19.57 -5.96
C ASP A 141 -12.67 -18.88 -6.25
N ALA A 142 -13.80 -19.57 -6.05
CA ALA A 142 -15.12 -18.97 -6.25
C ALA A 142 -15.36 -17.74 -5.34
N LYS A 143 -14.97 -17.83 -4.06
CA LYS A 143 -15.06 -16.70 -3.12
C LYS A 143 -14.09 -15.58 -3.49
N LYS A 144 -12.87 -15.90 -3.92
CA LYS A 144 -11.89 -14.90 -4.37
C LYS A 144 -12.44 -14.09 -5.55
N VAL A 145 -12.96 -14.78 -6.57
CA VAL A 145 -13.58 -14.15 -7.75
C VAL A 145 -14.76 -13.26 -7.33
N GLN A 146 -15.67 -13.78 -6.50
CA GLN A 146 -16.83 -13.02 -6.03
C GLN A 146 -16.41 -11.73 -5.29
N GLN A 147 -15.36 -11.78 -4.46
CA GLN A 147 -14.88 -10.60 -3.77
C GLN A 147 -14.24 -9.60 -4.74
N ILE A 148 -13.45 -10.06 -5.71
CA ILE A 148 -12.85 -9.20 -6.74
C ILE A 148 -13.94 -8.50 -7.57
N GLU A 149 -14.93 -9.24 -8.05
CA GLU A 149 -16.05 -8.68 -8.82
C GLU A 149 -16.78 -7.59 -8.03
N LYS A 150 -17.08 -7.87 -6.75
CA LYS A 150 -17.71 -6.89 -5.86
C LYS A 150 -16.87 -5.61 -5.76
N ALA A 151 -15.56 -5.73 -5.54
CA ALA A 151 -14.66 -4.59 -5.44
C ALA A 151 -14.59 -3.80 -6.77
N LEU A 152 -14.59 -4.50 -7.92
CA LEU A 152 -14.60 -3.86 -9.24
C LEU A 152 -15.90 -3.09 -9.50
N MET A 153 -17.06 -3.61 -9.09
CA MET A 153 -18.35 -2.92 -9.19
C MET A 153 -18.40 -1.66 -8.31
N GLU A 154 -17.96 -1.77 -7.04
CA GLU A 154 -17.92 -0.65 -6.10
C GLU A 154 -17.03 0.49 -6.61
N ASN A 155 -15.93 0.15 -7.28
CA ASN A 155 -15.04 1.12 -7.94
C ASN A 155 -15.49 1.56 -9.34
N LYS A 156 -16.70 1.17 -9.78
CA LYS A 156 -17.28 1.50 -11.11
C LYS A 156 -16.37 1.10 -12.28
N VAL A 157 -15.56 0.06 -12.10
CA VAL A 157 -14.65 -0.47 -13.12
C VAL A 157 -15.39 -1.35 -14.10
N ILE A 158 -16.29 -2.21 -13.60
CA ILE A 158 -17.20 -3.04 -14.39
C ILE A 158 -18.63 -2.52 -14.31
#